data_AF-A0A168RPM9-F1
#
_entry.id   AF-A0A168RPM9-F1
#
_cell.length_a   1.000
_cell.length_b   1.000
_cell.length_c   1.000
_cell.angle_alpha   90.00
_cell.angle_beta   90.00
_cell.angle_gamma   90.00
#
_symmetry.space_group_name_H-M   'P 1'
#
loop_
_entity.id
_entity.type
_entity.pdbx_description
1 polymer ?
#
loop_
_entity_poly.entity_id
_entity_poly.type
_entity_poly.pdbx_seq_one_letter_code
_entity_poly.pdbx_strand_id
1 'polypeptide(L)'
;MKKELKYTLLTLGTIGVSTAIVSSTIAIIDKKRNIKVEENEQDFFYRNLFTQYDLNEALNQTNNIVDLGKKADINIFYSSYGIQPFFNLVRLAMLIPTETHFIYTKSIPFQSKINSEYFENYLKNEKSLPVVNSENQELINYVNTINQANYNRSKVYALDEWNDTKAYEYCKELVHLNGNKKINLYINSDLYKNEPRFATLTSEFPNLAVIGIEDSNVIAYHAINEWIPRVYDLYLNADGSPKDQNEFPTFLSRDSMYLVTNLFPNIASYFSPINYVEQLQTMHIKNVFAFFNNPADSHKEIKDLIFSQRDRNRKRLMTHWSRIIGLDWETERDIVKNDYELNQKESLIIIGTEFEKDQNLVTYLASKYADNYNIYYKGHPGKNVNATWITNNLSPSRIGNKVKFVNPHTNEETFYTVSENHIIRALETQISSEELTTYHVLNSEGTALLDNGLKFDKWILFDSGSGATRGINNGYNVPQDILEIIDPYLNGKENDLIDTTNSLYNQYIYKIVSNSIASQLINLTLTAEAENKNVEDLNLDDFVLNYNPNKLFFENVELKEIISKKIENNTAKIVIKGQFNPKVFRENVNNQVYEFELVFSKKLTAN
;
A
#
# COMPACT_ATOMS: atom_id res chain seq x y z
N MET A 1 51.58 -33.12 6.15
CA MET A 1 50.51 -32.62 7.05
C MET A 1 49.75 -31.38 6.53
N LYS A 2 49.56 -31.17 5.22
CA LYS A 2 48.66 -30.08 4.71
C LYS A 2 47.76 -30.49 3.52
N LYS A 3 47.65 -31.80 3.22
CA LYS A 3 46.79 -32.31 2.13
C LYS A 3 45.68 -33.27 2.57
N GLU A 4 45.73 -33.84 3.79
CA GLU A 4 44.69 -34.75 4.28
C GLU A 4 43.48 -34.03 4.89
N LEU A 5 43.67 -32.84 5.46
CA LEU A 5 42.56 -32.06 6.06
C LEU A 5 41.52 -31.55 5.03
N LYS A 6 41.92 -31.42 3.75
CA LYS A 6 41.01 -31.00 2.67
C LYS A 6 40.12 -32.12 2.15
N TYR A 7 40.53 -33.38 2.31
CA TYR A 7 39.72 -34.53 1.88
C TYR A 7 38.74 -34.98 2.96
N THR A 8 39.10 -34.88 4.26
CA THR A 8 38.18 -35.21 5.37
C THR A 8 36.97 -34.27 5.44
N LEU A 9 37.14 -32.99 5.10
CA LEU A 9 36.05 -32.00 5.02
C LEU A 9 35.13 -32.18 3.80
N LEU A 10 35.60 -32.83 2.72
CA LEU A 10 34.77 -33.12 1.55
C LEU A 10 34.00 -34.45 1.68
N THR A 11 34.50 -35.43 2.43
CA THR A 11 33.84 -36.73 2.62
C THR A 11 32.83 -36.78 3.76
N LEU A 12 32.84 -35.82 4.69
CA LEU A 12 31.79 -35.69 5.72
C LEU A 12 30.48 -35.07 5.17
N GLY A 13 30.49 -34.53 3.95
CA GLY A 13 29.33 -33.93 3.29
C GLY A 13 28.33 -34.90 2.65
N THR A 14 28.55 -36.21 2.71
CA THR A 14 27.76 -37.19 1.92
C THR A 14 27.19 -38.40 2.68
N ILE A 15 27.36 -38.53 4.01
CA ILE A 15 26.81 -39.68 4.78
C ILE A 15 26.01 -39.24 6.04
N GLY A 16 25.64 -37.96 6.17
CA GLY A 16 24.90 -37.46 7.34
C GLY A 16 23.36 -37.41 7.22
N VAL A 17 22.75 -38.01 6.21
CA VAL A 17 21.33 -37.75 5.83
C VAL A 17 20.33 -38.79 6.37
N SER A 18 20.71 -39.73 7.24
CA SER A 18 19.78 -40.83 7.62
C SER A 18 19.67 -41.22 9.10
N THR A 19 20.19 -40.45 10.07
CA THR A 19 20.00 -40.79 11.51
C THR A 19 19.61 -39.65 12.46
N ALA A 20 19.36 -38.42 11.99
CA ALA A 20 19.02 -37.28 12.86
C ALA A 20 17.52 -37.05 13.07
N ILE A 21 16.68 -38.10 13.05
CA ILE A 21 15.22 -37.99 13.30
C ILE A 21 14.85 -38.38 14.75
N VAL A 22 15.78 -38.74 15.64
CA VAL A 22 15.43 -39.13 17.02
C VAL A 22 16.39 -38.53 18.05
N SER A 23 16.22 -37.24 18.39
CA SER A 23 16.77 -36.70 19.67
C SER A 23 16.31 -35.29 20.09
N SER A 24 15.52 -34.55 19.30
CA SER A 24 15.10 -33.17 19.70
C SER A 24 13.89 -33.09 20.63
N THR A 25 13.31 -34.21 21.08
CA THR A 25 12.18 -34.22 22.04
C THR A 25 12.57 -34.30 23.52
N ILE A 26 13.87 -34.37 23.88
CA ILE A 26 14.28 -34.58 25.29
C ILE A 26 14.97 -33.37 25.95
N ALA A 27 15.42 -32.37 25.19
CA ALA A 27 16.16 -31.23 25.77
C ALA A 27 15.31 -30.26 26.63
N ILE A 28 13.97 -30.37 26.60
CA ILE A 28 13.08 -29.55 27.44
C ILE A 28 12.88 -30.15 28.85
N ILE A 29 13.28 -31.41 29.09
CA ILE A 29 13.06 -32.09 30.38
C ILE A 29 14.33 -32.18 31.26
N ASP A 30 15.55 -32.08 30.70
CA ASP A 30 16.76 -32.46 31.44
C ASP A 30 17.53 -31.33 32.15
N LYS A 31 17.07 -30.07 32.06
CA LYS A 31 17.65 -28.95 32.83
C LYS A 31 17.21 -28.89 34.29
N LYS A 32 16.51 -29.91 34.79
CA LYS A 32 15.71 -29.91 36.03
C LYS A 32 16.25 -30.76 37.20
N ARG A 33 17.51 -31.23 37.14
CA ARG A 33 18.17 -31.80 38.32
C ARG A 33 19.51 -31.11 38.53
N ASN A 34 19.86 -30.79 39.78
CA ASN A 34 21.17 -30.30 40.22
C ASN A 34 22.26 -31.37 40.00
N ILE A 35 22.42 -31.79 38.76
CA ILE A 35 23.55 -32.52 38.24
C ILE A 35 24.35 -31.44 37.53
N LYS A 36 25.64 -31.29 37.85
CA LYS A 36 26.54 -30.51 37.01
C LYS A 36 26.53 -31.19 35.63
N VAL A 37 25.71 -30.67 34.72
CA VAL A 37 25.71 -31.09 33.33
C VAL A 37 26.98 -30.52 32.75
N GLU A 38 27.98 -31.38 32.52
CA GLU A 38 29.05 -31.05 31.58
C GLU A 38 28.38 -30.64 30.27
N GLU A 39 28.67 -29.42 29.80
CA GLU A 39 28.14 -28.93 28.52
C GLU A 39 28.42 -29.98 27.45
N ASN A 40 27.35 -30.57 26.92
CA ASN A 40 27.48 -31.58 25.88
C ASN A 40 28.08 -30.89 24.65
N GLU A 41 29.22 -31.38 24.14
CA GLU A 41 29.98 -30.74 23.06
C GLU A 41 29.13 -30.43 21.81
N GLN A 42 28.04 -31.18 21.59
CA GLN A 42 27.05 -30.91 20.54
C GLN A 42 26.28 -29.58 20.74
N ASP A 43 25.78 -29.28 21.93
CA ASP A 43 25.03 -28.03 22.19
C ASP A 43 25.93 -26.80 22.09
N PHE A 44 27.21 -26.94 22.46
CA PHE A 44 28.24 -25.92 22.24
C PHE A 44 28.56 -25.73 20.76
N PHE A 45 28.64 -26.82 19.98
CA PHE A 45 28.89 -26.76 18.53
C PHE A 45 27.71 -26.14 17.77
N TYR A 46 26.47 -26.48 18.10
CA TYR A 46 25.27 -25.90 17.48
C TYR A 46 25.09 -24.42 17.81
N ARG A 47 25.34 -24.00 19.06
CA ARG A 47 25.28 -22.55 19.42
C ARG A 47 26.31 -21.70 18.67
N ASN A 48 27.44 -22.28 18.27
CA ASN A 48 28.48 -21.58 17.50
C ASN A 48 28.20 -21.51 15.99
N LEU A 49 27.22 -22.26 15.48
CA LEU A 49 26.81 -22.20 14.06
C LEU A 49 25.80 -21.08 13.79
N PHE A 50 25.07 -20.65 14.82
CA PHE A 50 24.01 -19.66 14.68
C PHE A 50 24.42 -18.29 15.22
N THR A 51 24.18 -17.25 14.42
CA THR A 51 24.30 -15.86 14.88
C THR A 51 23.19 -15.58 15.89
N GLN A 52 23.50 -14.87 16.98
CA GLN A 52 22.47 -14.41 17.92
C GLN A 52 21.75 -13.18 17.35
N TYR A 53 20.43 -13.24 17.29
CA TYR A 53 19.60 -12.09 16.97
C TYR A 53 19.02 -11.51 18.27
N ASP A 54 19.60 -10.40 18.73
CA ASP A 54 18.99 -9.56 19.78
C ASP A 54 17.91 -8.66 19.18
N LEU A 55 16.65 -9.07 19.31
CA LEU A 55 15.51 -8.30 18.81
C LEU A 55 15.36 -6.97 19.56
N ASN A 56 15.63 -6.92 20.87
CA ASN A 56 15.49 -5.70 21.67
C ASN A 56 16.49 -4.62 21.23
N GLU A 57 17.73 -5.02 20.93
CA GLU A 57 18.72 -4.11 20.37
C GLU A 57 18.25 -3.53 19.03
N ALA A 58 17.73 -4.38 18.13
CA ALA A 58 17.23 -3.94 16.84
C ALA A 58 16.03 -2.99 16.98
N LEU A 59 15.07 -3.32 17.85
CA LEU A 59 13.89 -2.50 18.13
C LEU A 59 14.28 -1.10 18.64
N ASN A 60 15.22 -1.02 19.58
CA ASN A 60 15.71 0.24 20.14
C ASN A 60 16.40 1.16 19.11
N GLN A 61 16.81 0.63 17.96
CA GLN A 61 17.47 1.37 16.89
C GLN A 61 16.55 1.73 15.72
N THR A 62 15.24 1.48 15.83
CA THR A 62 14.28 1.58 14.72
C THR A 62 13.05 2.37 15.11
N ASN A 63 12.51 3.17 14.18
CA ASN A 63 11.34 4.01 14.43
C ASN A 63 10.05 3.45 13.81
N ASN A 64 10.16 2.45 12.93
CA ASN A 64 9.04 1.85 12.23
C ASN A 64 9.36 0.41 11.81
N ILE A 65 8.33 -0.32 11.43
CA ILE A 65 8.40 -1.74 11.05
C ILE A 65 9.32 -2.01 9.84
N VAL A 66 9.46 -1.06 8.91
CA VAL A 66 10.33 -1.20 7.73
C VAL A 66 11.79 -1.06 8.12
N ASP A 67 12.12 -0.17 9.06
CA ASP A 67 13.47 -0.01 9.57
C ASP A 67 13.94 -1.23 10.35
N LEU A 68 13.04 -1.89 11.10
CA LEU A 68 13.34 -3.20 11.71
C LEU A 68 13.71 -4.24 10.66
N GLY A 69 12.99 -4.26 9.53
CA GLY A 69 13.29 -5.16 8.42
C GLY A 69 14.71 -4.98 7.86
N LYS A 70 15.24 -3.75 7.86
CA LYS A 70 16.60 -3.43 7.41
C LYS A 70 17.70 -3.95 8.34
N LYS A 71 17.35 -4.36 9.57
CA LYS A 71 18.31 -4.88 10.56
C LYS A 71 18.56 -6.39 10.41
N ALA A 72 17.74 -7.09 9.65
CA ALA A 72 17.92 -8.51 9.32
C ALA A 72 18.62 -8.69 7.97
N ASP A 73 19.29 -9.82 7.80
CA ASP A 73 19.89 -10.22 6.52
C ASP A 73 18.85 -10.84 5.58
N ILE A 74 17.88 -11.57 6.15
CA ILE A 74 16.78 -12.23 5.43
C ILE A 74 15.45 -11.84 6.09
N ASN A 75 14.47 -11.51 5.27
CA ASN A 75 13.09 -11.29 5.72
C ASN A 75 12.16 -12.33 5.04
N ILE A 76 11.43 -13.10 5.85
CA ILE A 76 10.44 -14.09 5.42
C ILE A 76 9.05 -13.51 5.70
N PHE A 77 8.11 -13.65 4.77
CA PHE A 77 6.75 -13.14 4.91
C PHE A 77 5.75 -14.26 4.65
N TYR A 78 4.79 -14.44 5.56
CA TYR A 78 3.73 -15.42 5.40
C TYR A 78 2.43 -14.98 6.06
N SER A 79 1.31 -15.16 5.35
CA SER A 79 0.01 -15.18 5.98
C SER A 79 -0.94 -16.07 5.20
N SER A 80 -1.70 -16.89 5.89
CA SER A 80 -2.82 -17.65 5.32
C SER A 80 -4.19 -17.06 5.66
N TYR A 81 -4.26 -16.03 6.49
CA TYR A 81 -5.52 -15.37 6.88
C TYR A 81 -5.39 -13.84 6.77
N GLY A 82 -6.54 -13.17 6.65
CA GLY A 82 -6.61 -11.71 6.66
C GLY A 82 -6.14 -11.07 5.36
N ILE A 83 -7.05 -10.36 4.70
CA ILE A 83 -6.78 -9.65 3.45
C ILE A 83 -5.81 -8.48 3.70
N GLN A 84 -6.10 -7.68 4.73
CA GLN A 84 -5.27 -6.53 5.13
C GLN A 84 -3.84 -6.94 5.51
N PRO A 85 -3.60 -7.89 6.43
CA PRO A 85 -2.24 -8.29 6.81
C PRO A 85 -1.51 -8.90 5.63
N PHE A 86 -2.16 -9.73 4.81
CA PHE A 86 -1.53 -10.27 3.60
C PHE A 86 -0.99 -9.16 2.68
N PHE A 87 -1.81 -8.17 2.33
CA PHE A 87 -1.35 -7.07 1.49
C PHE A 87 -0.31 -6.16 2.17
N ASN A 88 -0.38 -6.00 3.50
CA ASN A 88 0.68 -5.32 4.24
C ASN A 88 2.00 -6.09 4.18
N LEU A 89 1.99 -7.42 4.26
CA LEU A 89 3.19 -8.24 4.08
C LEU A 89 3.75 -8.11 2.66
N VAL A 90 2.90 -8.07 1.61
CA VAL A 90 3.37 -7.80 0.24
C VAL A 90 4.07 -6.44 0.17
N ARG A 91 3.48 -5.39 0.76
CA ARG A 91 4.07 -4.04 0.79
C ARG A 91 5.39 -4.03 1.55
N LEU A 92 5.48 -4.67 2.71
CA LEU A 92 6.72 -4.80 3.48
C LEU A 92 7.81 -5.52 2.68
N ALA A 93 7.45 -6.63 2.03
CA ALA A 93 8.35 -7.34 1.12
C ALA A 93 8.81 -6.46 -0.06
N MET A 94 7.98 -5.52 -0.53
CA MET A 94 8.40 -4.54 -1.54
C MET A 94 9.36 -3.47 -1.00
N LEU A 95 9.19 -3.07 0.26
CA LEU A 95 9.86 -1.93 0.90
C LEU A 95 11.23 -2.28 1.52
N ILE A 96 11.38 -3.46 2.14
CA ILE A 96 12.54 -3.79 2.99
C ILE A 96 13.76 -4.24 2.16
N PRO A 97 14.85 -3.47 2.01
CA PRO A 97 15.93 -3.74 1.05
C PRO A 97 16.90 -4.86 1.48
N THR A 98 16.44 -6.11 1.50
CA THR A 98 17.24 -7.30 1.84
C THR A 98 16.81 -8.52 1.00
N GLU A 99 17.53 -9.65 1.14
CA GLU A 99 17.05 -10.97 0.68
C GLU A 99 15.66 -11.22 1.28
N THR A 100 14.71 -11.59 0.43
CA THR A 100 13.28 -11.66 0.77
C THR A 100 12.67 -12.97 0.31
N HIS A 101 11.99 -13.69 1.20
CA HIS A 101 11.19 -14.85 0.87
C HIS A 101 9.72 -14.58 1.16
N PHE A 102 8.87 -14.68 0.16
CA PHE A 102 7.44 -14.46 0.30
C PHE A 102 6.69 -15.76 0.06
N ILE A 103 5.88 -16.19 1.02
CA ILE A 103 5.10 -17.42 0.95
C ILE A 103 3.63 -17.05 0.82
N TYR A 104 2.94 -17.63 -0.15
CA TYR A 104 1.49 -17.45 -0.35
C TYR A 104 0.81 -18.76 -0.74
N THR A 105 -0.50 -18.80 -0.64
CA THR A 105 -1.32 -19.99 -0.87
C THR A 105 -2.25 -19.78 -2.07
N LYS A 106 -2.04 -20.53 -3.15
CA LYS A 106 -2.83 -20.44 -4.39
C LYS A 106 -4.31 -20.77 -4.21
N SER A 107 -4.66 -21.65 -3.27
CA SER A 107 -6.05 -22.00 -3.03
C SER A 107 -6.85 -20.91 -2.32
N ILE A 108 -6.22 -19.84 -1.82
CA ILE A 108 -6.87 -18.73 -1.14
C ILE A 108 -7.24 -17.64 -2.17
N PRO A 109 -8.53 -17.30 -2.36
CA PRO A 109 -8.98 -16.47 -3.48
C PRO A 109 -8.31 -15.09 -3.64
N PHE A 110 -7.96 -14.43 -2.54
CA PHE A 110 -7.31 -13.12 -2.61
C PHE A 110 -5.79 -13.22 -2.83
N GLN A 111 -5.19 -14.39 -2.58
CA GLN A 111 -3.76 -14.64 -2.80
C GLN A 111 -3.50 -15.29 -4.15
N SER A 112 -4.47 -16.04 -4.69
CA SER A 112 -4.37 -16.75 -5.97
C SER A 112 -4.07 -15.83 -7.15
N LYS A 113 -4.39 -14.53 -7.00
CA LYS A 113 -4.15 -13.50 -7.99
C LYS A 113 -2.69 -13.05 -8.07
N ILE A 114 -1.83 -13.36 -7.09
CA ILE A 114 -0.43 -12.94 -7.09
C ILE A 114 0.30 -13.41 -8.36
N ASN A 115 0.91 -12.47 -9.07
CA ASN A 115 1.84 -12.79 -10.15
C ASN A 115 3.22 -13.11 -9.54
N SER A 116 3.41 -14.38 -9.19
CA SER A 116 4.63 -14.84 -8.50
C SER A 116 5.91 -14.61 -9.31
N GLU A 117 5.86 -14.77 -10.63
CA GLU A 117 7.00 -14.53 -11.52
C GLU A 117 7.42 -13.06 -11.51
N TYR A 118 6.47 -12.15 -11.74
CA TYR A 118 6.75 -10.72 -11.70
C TYR A 118 7.22 -10.28 -10.31
N PHE A 119 6.61 -10.80 -9.26
CA PHE A 119 6.98 -10.45 -7.89
C PHE A 119 8.40 -10.94 -7.54
N GLU A 120 8.75 -12.18 -7.90
CA GLU A 120 10.11 -12.69 -7.70
C GLU A 120 11.14 -11.89 -8.49
N ASN A 121 10.83 -11.55 -9.75
CA ASN A 121 11.68 -10.68 -10.55
C ASN A 121 11.85 -9.29 -9.89
N TYR A 122 10.78 -8.70 -9.38
CA TYR A 122 10.85 -7.42 -8.65
C TYR A 122 11.78 -7.52 -7.44
N LEU A 123 11.64 -8.57 -6.61
CA LEU A 123 12.46 -8.77 -5.41
C LEU A 123 13.94 -8.92 -5.75
N LYS A 124 14.27 -9.60 -6.85
CA LYS A 124 15.66 -9.82 -7.31
C LYS A 124 16.24 -8.59 -8.00
N ASN A 125 15.49 -7.95 -8.89
CA ASN A 125 16.04 -7.11 -9.95
C ASN A 125 15.56 -5.65 -9.95
N GLU A 126 14.44 -5.32 -9.32
CA GLU A 126 13.88 -3.95 -9.36
C GLU A 126 14.02 -3.25 -8.00
N LYS A 127 13.87 -4.00 -6.91
CA LYS A 127 13.92 -3.49 -5.55
C LYS A 127 15.20 -2.70 -5.27
N SER A 128 15.06 -1.58 -4.53
CA SER A 128 16.17 -0.70 -4.18
C SER A 128 17.25 -1.42 -3.39
N LEU A 129 18.51 -1.12 -3.71
CA LEU A 129 19.67 -1.60 -2.97
C LEU A 129 19.90 -0.70 -1.73
N PRO A 130 20.51 -1.23 -0.66
CA PRO A 130 20.92 -0.42 0.48
C PRO A 130 21.85 0.71 0.04
N VAL A 131 21.63 1.90 0.61
CA VAL A 131 22.49 3.07 0.34
C VAL A 131 23.87 2.85 0.94
N VAL A 132 24.91 2.96 0.12
CA VAL A 132 26.31 2.89 0.56
C VAL A 132 26.82 4.31 0.78
N ASN A 133 27.00 4.69 2.04
CA ASN A 133 27.54 6.01 2.42
C ASN A 133 29.08 5.99 2.30
N SER A 134 29.59 6.05 1.08
CA SER A 134 31.02 6.15 0.78
C SER A 134 31.24 7.01 -0.45
N GLU A 135 32.36 7.73 -0.50
CA GLU A 135 32.82 8.41 -1.72
C GLU A 135 33.65 7.48 -2.62
N ASN A 136 34.03 6.29 -2.13
CA ASN A 136 34.83 5.33 -2.88
C ASN A 136 33.95 4.50 -3.82
N GLN A 137 33.99 4.81 -5.11
CA GLN A 137 33.19 4.14 -6.13
C GLN A 137 33.46 2.63 -6.25
N GLU A 138 34.70 2.17 -6.01
CA GLU A 138 35.02 0.73 -6.04
C GLU A 138 34.34 0.00 -4.89
N LEU A 139 34.34 0.60 -3.69
CA LEU A 139 33.65 0.05 -2.52
C LEU A 139 32.13 0.01 -2.75
N ILE A 140 31.54 1.07 -3.32
CA ILE A 140 30.12 1.11 -3.68
C ILE A 140 29.79 -0.03 -4.65
N ASN A 141 30.59 -0.22 -5.70
CA ASN A 141 30.37 -1.26 -6.70
C ASN A 141 30.51 -2.67 -6.10
N TYR A 142 31.49 -2.88 -5.23
CA TYR A 142 31.70 -4.15 -4.53
C TYR A 142 30.52 -4.49 -3.60
N VAL A 143 30.09 -3.54 -2.77
CA VAL A 143 28.94 -3.73 -1.87
C VAL A 143 27.65 -3.97 -2.65
N ASN A 144 27.42 -3.23 -3.74
CA ASN A 144 26.27 -3.46 -4.61
C ASN A 144 26.29 -4.85 -5.25
N THR A 145 27.46 -5.37 -5.62
CA THR A 145 27.60 -6.73 -6.16
C THR A 145 27.22 -7.79 -5.13
N ILE A 146 27.67 -7.63 -3.88
CA ILE A 146 27.29 -8.53 -2.77
C ILE A 146 25.78 -8.45 -2.50
N ASN A 147 25.24 -7.24 -2.41
CA ASN A 147 23.80 -7.04 -2.17
C ASN A 147 22.98 -7.68 -3.28
N GLN A 148 23.38 -7.51 -4.54
CA GLN A 148 22.70 -8.15 -5.67
C GLN A 148 22.75 -9.68 -5.60
N ALA A 149 23.91 -10.26 -5.21
CA ALA A 149 24.04 -11.70 -5.03
C ALA A 149 23.10 -12.25 -3.94
N ASN A 150 22.92 -11.51 -2.84
CA ASN A 150 21.94 -11.86 -1.80
C ASN A 150 20.51 -11.73 -2.34
N TYR A 151 20.19 -10.66 -3.06
CA TYR A 151 18.85 -10.45 -3.61
C TYR A 151 18.46 -11.54 -4.61
N ASN A 152 19.40 -12.05 -5.40
CA ASN A 152 19.18 -13.14 -6.35
C ASN A 152 18.69 -14.45 -5.69
N ARG A 153 18.87 -14.60 -4.37
CA ARG A 153 18.37 -15.72 -3.58
C ARG A 153 16.92 -15.55 -3.11
N SER A 154 16.37 -14.34 -3.22
CA SER A 154 14.97 -14.05 -2.90
C SER A 154 14.03 -14.97 -3.68
N LYS A 155 12.90 -15.32 -3.10
CA LYS A 155 11.97 -16.28 -3.70
C LYS A 155 10.51 -15.96 -3.36
N VAL A 156 9.62 -16.16 -4.34
CA VAL A 156 8.18 -16.18 -4.10
C VAL A 156 7.71 -17.62 -4.17
N TYR A 157 7.38 -18.20 -3.02
CA TYR A 157 7.00 -19.60 -2.88
C TYR A 157 5.48 -19.75 -2.78
N ALA A 158 4.93 -20.57 -3.65
CA ALA A 158 3.49 -20.81 -3.73
C ALA A 158 3.14 -22.18 -3.13
N LEU A 159 2.24 -22.19 -2.16
CA LEU A 159 1.60 -23.39 -1.64
C LEU A 159 0.35 -23.68 -2.47
N ASP A 160 0.21 -24.91 -2.96
CA ASP A 160 -0.96 -25.28 -3.78
C ASP A 160 -2.25 -25.39 -2.95
N GLU A 161 -2.13 -25.68 -1.66
CA GLU A 161 -3.25 -25.87 -0.73
C GLU A 161 -3.03 -25.09 0.57
N TRP A 162 -4.14 -24.74 1.23
CA TRP A 162 -4.13 -24.10 2.54
C TRP A 162 -3.53 -25.02 3.60
N ASN A 163 -2.25 -24.84 3.87
CA ASN A 163 -1.50 -25.70 4.76
C ASN A 163 -0.39 -24.93 5.51
N ASP A 164 -0.73 -24.44 6.70
CA ASP A 164 0.20 -23.70 7.57
C ASP A 164 1.40 -24.56 8.00
N THR A 165 1.24 -25.89 8.09
CA THR A 165 2.35 -26.80 8.39
C THR A 165 3.39 -26.78 7.28
N LYS A 166 3.00 -26.79 6.00
CA LYS A 166 3.96 -26.67 4.88
C LYS A 166 4.69 -25.34 4.89
N ALA A 167 4.00 -24.25 5.22
CA ALA A 167 4.63 -22.94 5.37
C ALA A 167 5.65 -22.93 6.53
N TYR A 168 5.28 -23.52 7.67
CA TYR A 168 6.13 -23.68 8.83
C TYR A 168 7.40 -24.47 8.51
N GLU A 169 7.28 -25.64 7.87
CA GLU A 169 8.44 -26.48 7.52
C GLU A 169 9.38 -25.75 6.55
N TYR A 170 8.83 -25.02 5.57
CA TYR A 170 9.63 -24.19 4.67
C TYR A 170 10.39 -23.09 5.43
N CYS A 171 9.72 -22.38 6.35
CA CYS A 171 10.37 -21.36 7.18
C CYS A 171 11.48 -21.96 8.04
N LYS A 172 11.21 -23.09 8.69
CA LYS A 172 12.15 -23.81 9.54
C LYS A 172 13.41 -24.24 8.77
N GLU A 173 13.23 -24.84 7.59
CA GLU A 173 14.33 -25.24 6.73
C GLU A 173 15.18 -24.04 6.31
N LEU A 174 14.54 -22.96 5.88
CA LEU A 174 15.23 -21.74 5.44
C LEU A 174 16.03 -21.09 6.59
N VAL A 175 15.48 -21.07 7.80
CA VAL A 175 16.18 -20.54 8.99
C VAL A 175 17.39 -21.42 9.34
N HIS A 176 17.21 -22.74 9.33
CA HIS A 176 18.27 -23.70 9.61
C HIS A 176 19.45 -23.60 8.63
N LEU A 177 19.16 -23.50 7.33
CA LEU A 177 20.18 -23.38 6.27
C LEU A 177 20.94 -22.04 6.29
N ASN A 178 20.43 -21.04 7.00
CA ASN A 178 21.01 -19.69 7.09
C ASN A 178 21.38 -19.32 8.53
N GLY A 179 21.91 -20.27 9.30
CA GLY A 179 22.24 -20.04 10.72
C GLY A 179 23.18 -18.85 10.98
N ASN A 180 24.05 -18.53 10.02
CA ASN A 180 24.98 -17.40 10.11
C ASN A 180 24.37 -16.02 9.77
N LYS A 181 23.05 -15.94 9.56
CA LYS A 181 22.33 -14.72 9.19
C LYS A 181 21.25 -14.39 10.20
N LYS A 182 20.99 -13.10 10.45
CA LYS A 182 19.83 -12.62 11.21
C LYS A 182 18.59 -12.69 10.33
N ILE A 183 17.52 -13.30 10.83
CA ILE A 183 16.30 -13.56 10.06
C ILE A 183 15.09 -12.99 10.79
N ASN A 184 14.29 -12.21 10.08
CA ASN A 184 12.93 -11.86 10.51
C ASN A 184 11.92 -12.77 9.81
N LEU A 185 10.95 -13.27 10.56
CA LEU A 185 9.75 -13.92 10.03
C LEU A 185 8.53 -13.06 10.35
N TYR A 186 7.96 -12.42 9.34
CA TYR A 186 6.74 -11.63 9.45
C TYR A 186 5.51 -12.50 9.20
N ILE A 187 4.59 -12.47 10.15
CA ILE A 187 3.34 -13.24 10.09
C ILE A 187 2.14 -12.41 10.54
N ASN A 188 0.93 -12.80 10.10
CA ASN A 188 -0.29 -12.36 10.76
C ASN A 188 -0.32 -12.94 12.18
N SER A 189 -0.50 -12.10 13.20
CA SER A 189 -0.56 -12.52 14.61
C SER A 189 -1.66 -13.53 14.90
N ASP A 190 -2.75 -13.55 14.12
CA ASP A 190 -3.82 -14.56 14.26
C ASP A 190 -3.34 -15.99 13.94
N LEU A 191 -2.19 -16.16 13.26
CA LEU A 191 -1.59 -17.47 13.00
C LEU A 191 -1.20 -18.20 14.29
N TYR A 192 -0.80 -17.49 15.35
CA TYR A 192 -0.39 -18.13 16.60
C TYR A 192 -1.48 -19.01 17.21
N LYS A 193 -2.76 -18.64 17.01
CA LYS A 193 -3.91 -19.41 17.50
C LYS A 193 -4.03 -20.78 16.82
N ASN A 194 -3.78 -20.82 15.51
CA ASN A 194 -3.97 -22.02 14.70
C ASN A 194 -2.69 -22.84 14.57
N GLU A 195 -1.53 -22.17 14.61
CA GLU A 195 -0.21 -22.75 14.42
C GLU A 195 0.80 -22.15 15.41
N PRO A 196 0.69 -22.51 16.71
CA PRO A 196 1.56 -21.94 17.76
C PRO A 196 3.04 -22.28 17.58
N ARG A 197 3.37 -23.28 16.73
CA ARG A 197 4.76 -23.65 16.44
C ARG A 197 5.57 -22.51 15.82
N PHE A 198 4.93 -21.55 15.15
CA PHE A 198 5.64 -20.36 14.68
C PHE A 198 6.27 -19.56 15.80
N ALA A 199 5.64 -19.48 16.98
CA ALA A 199 6.22 -18.82 18.14
C ALA A 199 7.40 -19.63 18.72
N THR A 200 7.30 -20.96 18.74
CA THR A 200 8.35 -21.80 19.33
C THR A 200 9.64 -21.85 18.49
N LEU A 201 9.58 -21.47 17.20
CA LEU A 201 10.77 -21.38 16.34
C LEU A 201 11.88 -20.51 16.94
N THR A 202 11.54 -19.43 17.65
CA THR A 202 12.56 -18.54 18.26
C THR A 202 13.32 -19.22 19.39
N SER A 203 12.76 -20.29 19.98
CA SER A 203 13.44 -21.10 21.00
C SER A 203 14.34 -22.16 20.36
N GLU A 204 14.02 -22.61 19.15
CA GLU A 204 14.82 -23.55 18.36
C GLU A 204 15.99 -22.85 17.64
N PHE A 205 15.79 -21.61 17.20
CA PHE A 205 16.73 -20.87 16.35
C PHE A 205 17.06 -19.48 16.92
N PRO A 206 18.27 -19.28 17.48
CA PRO A 206 18.64 -18.01 18.10
C PRO A 206 18.90 -16.87 17.10
N ASN A 207 19.01 -17.19 15.80
CA ASN A 207 19.17 -16.21 14.73
C ASN A 207 17.84 -15.67 14.19
N LEU A 208 16.71 -16.11 14.76
CA LEU A 208 15.37 -15.78 14.30
C LEU A 208 14.66 -14.81 15.26
N ALA A 209 14.03 -13.79 14.68
CA ALA A 209 12.98 -13.00 15.29
C ALA A 209 11.65 -13.22 14.55
N VAL A 210 10.53 -13.32 15.28
CA VAL A 210 9.19 -13.43 14.70
C VAL A 210 8.43 -12.12 14.94
N ILE A 211 7.93 -11.53 13.86
CA ILE A 211 7.26 -10.23 13.87
C ILE A 211 5.80 -10.44 13.49
N GLY A 212 4.91 -10.42 14.47
CA GLY A 212 3.47 -10.45 14.27
C GLY A 212 2.94 -9.09 13.82
N ILE A 213 2.03 -9.08 12.85
CA ILE A 213 1.24 -7.89 12.48
C ILE A 213 -0.24 -8.15 12.74
N GLU A 214 -0.98 -7.11 13.14
CA GLU A 214 -2.42 -7.22 13.39
C GLU A 214 -3.23 -7.68 12.17
N ASP A 215 -4.29 -8.45 12.41
CA ASP A 215 -5.21 -8.92 11.37
C ASP A 215 -6.10 -7.78 10.82
N SER A 216 -6.41 -6.80 11.66
CA SER A 216 -7.06 -5.54 11.27
C SER A 216 -6.83 -4.48 12.34
N ASN A 217 -7.12 -3.22 12.01
CA ASN A 217 -6.93 -2.07 12.91
C ASN A 217 -7.83 -2.08 14.16
N VAL A 218 -8.89 -2.90 14.20
CA VAL A 218 -9.78 -3.03 15.37
C VAL A 218 -9.27 -4.06 16.39
N ILE A 219 -8.30 -4.89 16.01
CA ILE A 219 -7.82 -6.00 16.85
C ILE A 219 -7.18 -5.51 18.14
N ALA A 220 -6.45 -4.39 18.10
CA ALA A 220 -5.84 -3.81 19.27
C ALA A 220 -6.88 -3.38 20.32
N TYR A 221 -8.03 -2.84 19.87
CA TYR A 221 -9.15 -2.50 20.76
C TYR A 221 -9.68 -3.72 21.50
N HIS A 222 -9.93 -4.84 20.79
CA HIS A 222 -10.40 -6.07 21.43
C HIS A 222 -9.35 -6.71 22.33
N ALA A 223 -8.07 -6.66 21.93
CA ALA A 223 -6.96 -7.12 22.74
C ALA A 223 -6.96 -6.45 24.13
N ILE A 224 -7.09 -5.12 24.17
CA ILE A 224 -7.08 -4.30 25.39
C ILE A 224 -8.35 -4.50 26.23
N ASN A 225 -9.52 -4.43 25.60
CA ASN A 225 -10.78 -4.31 26.34
C ASN A 225 -11.43 -5.64 26.68
N GLU A 226 -11.10 -6.71 25.95
CA GLU A 226 -11.82 -7.98 26.08
C GLU A 226 -10.90 -9.17 26.34
N TRP A 227 -9.82 -9.30 25.57
CA TRP A 227 -9.06 -10.54 25.47
C TRP A 227 -7.99 -10.65 26.56
N ILE A 228 -7.02 -9.73 26.57
CA ILE A 228 -5.92 -9.75 27.53
C ILE A 228 -6.44 -9.70 28.97
N PRO A 229 -7.40 -8.84 29.35
CA PRO A 229 -7.91 -8.80 30.73
C PRO A 229 -8.47 -10.14 31.24
N ARG A 230 -9.00 -11.00 30.36
CA ARG A 230 -9.55 -12.31 30.77
C ARG A 230 -8.47 -13.32 31.15
N VAL A 231 -7.26 -13.16 30.61
CA VAL A 231 -6.19 -14.16 30.72
C VAL A 231 -4.89 -13.61 31.32
N TYR A 232 -4.76 -12.30 31.51
CA TYR A 232 -3.54 -11.66 31.99
C TYR A 232 -3.05 -12.28 33.31
N ASP A 233 -3.91 -12.28 34.33
CA ASP A 233 -3.58 -12.82 35.65
C ASP A 233 -3.46 -14.35 35.66
N LEU A 234 -3.82 -15.05 34.59
CA LEU A 234 -3.57 -16.50 34.47
C LEU A 234 -2.11 -16.78 34.11
N TYR A 235 -1.50 -15.95 33.26
CA TYR A 235 -0.20 -16.22 32.66
C TYR A 235 0.92 -15.27 33.14
N LEU A 236 0.59 -14.05 33.54
CA LEU A 236 1.54 -13.00 33.87
C LEU A 236 1.36 -12.50 35.30
N ASN A 237 2.47 -12.12 35.92
CA ASN A 237 2.52 -11.35 37.15
C ASN A 237 2.13 -9.88 36.86
N ALA A 238 1.88 -9.12 37.93
CA ALA A 238 1.52 -7.70 37.81
C ALA A 238 2.55 -6.87 37.01
N ASP A 239 3.83 -7.25 37.02
CA ASP A 239 4.91 -6.59 36.27
C ASP A 239 5.07 -7.10 34.82
N GLY A 240 4.17 -7.96 34.35
CA GLY A 240 4.21 -8.58 33.03
C GLY A 240 5.23 -9.71 32.89
N SER A 241 5.88 -10.14 33.97
CA SER A 241 6.74 -11.32 33.94
C SER A 241 5.90 -12.61 33.94
N PRO A 242 6.33 -13.69 33.25
CA PRO A 242 5.60 -14.96 33.24
C PRO A 242 5.47 -15.56 34.66
N LYS A 243 4.28 -16.08 35.01
CA LYS A 243 4.02 -16.72 36.32
C LYS A 243 4.74 -18.06 36.48
N ASP A 244 4.71 -18.90 35.45
CA ASP A 244 5.47 -20.15 35.41
C ASP A 244 5.89 -20.43 33.95
N GLN A 245 7.19 -20.57 33.68
CA GLN A 245 7.70 -20.80 32.32
C GLN A 245 7.29 -22.17 31.76
N ASN A 246 6.78 -23.09 32.60
CA ASN A 246 6.36 -24.43 32.21
C ASN A 246 4.86 -24.55 31.86
N GLU A 247 4.05 -23.51 32.07
CA GLU A 247 2.60 -23.53 31.88
C GLU A 247 2.13 -22.80 30.62
N PHE A 248 3.01 -22.60 29.63
CA PHE A 248 2.53 -22.05 28.36
C PHE A 248 1.58 -23.06 27.70
N PRO A 249 0.34 -22.66 27.36
CA PRO A 249 -0.63 -23.60 26.87
C PRO A 249 -0.15 -24.16 25.53
N THR A 250 -0.32 -25.47 25.36
CA THR A 250 -0.08 -26.16 24.08
C THR A 250 -0.94 -25.60 22.94
N PHE A 251 -1.99 -24.86 23.27
CA PHE A 251 -2.87 -24.17 22.34
C PHE A 251 -3.01 -22.70 22.75
N LEU A 252 -2.73 -21.81 21.80
CA LEU A 252 -3.03 -20.39 21.97
C LEU A 252 -4.46 -20.11 21.56
N SER A 253 -5.20 -19.38 22.40
CA SER A 253 -6.50 -18.85 22.03
C SER A 253 -6.35 -17.43 21.49
N ARG A 254 -7.44 -16.90 20.93
CA ARG A 254 -7.49 -15.48 20.57
C ARG A 254 -7.24 -14.57 21.78
N ASP A 255 -7.59 -15.03 22.97
CA ASP A 255 -7.41 -14.27 24.21
C ASP A 255 -5.93 -14.19 24.63
N SER A 256 -5.15 -15.25 24.38
CA SER A 256 -3.78 -15.37 24.87
C SER A 256 -2.67 -15.14 23.82
N MET A 257 -2.99 -15.10 22.53
CA MET A 257 -1.97 -15.00 21.46
C MET A 257 -1.10 -13.73 21.54
N TYR A 258 -1.60 -12.64 22.12
CA TYR A 258 -0.82 -11.41 22.30
C TYR A 258 0.09 -11.43 23.53
N LEU A 259 -0.06 -12.39 24.43
CA LEU A 259 0.86 -12.58 25.57
C LEU A 259 2.16 -13.26 25.15
N VAL A 260 2.23 -13.83 23.94
CA VAL A 260 3.41 -14.50 23.38
C VAL A 260 4.66 -13.61 23.46
N THR A 261 4.51 -12.29 23.27
CA THR A 261 5.62 -11.33 23.33
C THR A 261 6.22 -11.17 24.73
N ASN A 262 5.45 -11.42 25.79
CA ASN A 262 5.96 -11.45 27.17
C ASN A 262 6.77 -12.71 27.48
N LEU A 263 6.56 -13.76 26.69
CA LEU A 263 7.06 -15.10 26.95
C LEU A 263 8.27 -15.44 26.11
N PHE A 264 8.35 -14.89 24.90
CA PHE A 264 9.45 -15.10 23.97
C PHE A 264 10.12 -13.76 23.64
N PRO A 265 11.38 -13.54 24.03
CA PRO A 265 12.06 -12.25 23.87
C PRO A 265 12.31 -11.86 22.40
N ASN A 266 12.36 -12.85 21.50
CA ASN A 266 12.55 -12.65 20.06
C ASN A 266 11.23 -12.62 19.28
N ILE A 267 10.12 -12.27 19.96
CA ILE A 267 8.83 -12.03 19.32
C ILE A 267 8.39 -10.59 19.59
N ALA A 268 7.94 -9.91 18.54
CA ALA A 268 7.31 -8.60 18.62
C ALA A 268 5.95 -8.60 17.90
N SER A 269 5.02 -7.77 18.37
CA SER A 269 3.72 -7.56 17.75
C SER A 269 3.55 -6.09 17.34
N TYR A 270 3.14 -5.87 16.10
CA TYR A 270 2.91 -4.54 15.54
C TYR A 270 1.43 -4.28 15.29
N PHE A 271 0.99 -3.09 15.70
CA PHE A 271 -0.37 -2.59 15.52
C PHE A 271 -0.37 -1.27 14.73
N SER A 272 -1.46 -0.93 14.05
CA SER A 272 -1.54 0.37 13.37
C SER A 272 -1.68 1.54 14.36
N PRO A 273 -2.58 1.50 15.38
CA PRO A 273 -2.85 2.68 16.19
C PRO A 273 -1.90 2.81 17.40
N ILE A 274 -1.14 3.91 17.43
CA ILE A 274 -0.14 4.18 18.48
C ILE A 274 -0.75 4.28 19.89
N ASN A 275 -1.95 4.85 20.00
CA ASN A 275 -2.67 5.00 21.27
C ASN A 275 -3.06 3.66 21.91
N TYR A 276 -3.27 2.61 21.12
CA TYR A 276 -3.52 1.27 21.65
C TYR A 276 -2.22 0.57 22.06
N VAL A 277 -1.13 0.83 21.36
CA VAL A 277 0.20 0.34 21.75
C VAL A 277 0.61 0.87 23.11
N GLU A 278 0.44 2.17 23.37
CA GLU A 278 0.72 2.80 24.67
C GLU A 278 -0.10 2.18 25.81
N GLN A 279 -1.37 1.82 25.55
CA GLN A 279 -2.23 1.13 26.52
C GLN A 279 -1.75 -0.29 26.79
N LEU A 280 -1.39 -1.06 25.76
CA LEU A 280 -0.83 -2.40 25.93
C LEU A 280 0.48 -2.38 26.72
N GLN A 281 1.34 -1.38 26.48
CA GLN A 281 2.57 -1.18 27.25
C GLN A 281 2.28 -0.82 28.72
N THR A 282 1.23 -0.04 28.97
CA THR A 282 0.74 0.27 30.34
C THR A 282 0.22 -0.98 31.05
N MET A 283 -0.35 -1.93 30.31
CA MET A 283 -0.70 -3.27 30.80
C MET A 283 0.52 -4.20 30.92
N HIS A 284 1.75 -3.69 30.82
CA HIS A 284 3.00 -4.44 30.86
C HIS A 284 3.13 -5.55 29.80
N ILE A 285 2.43 -5.40 28.66
CA ILE A 285 2.65 -6.25 27.49
C ILE A 285 3.97 -5.82 26.83
N LYS A 286 4.89 -6.77 26.65
CA LYS A 286 6.24 -6.51 26.13
C LYS A 286 6.27 -6.58 24.61
N ASN A 287 7.29 -5.95 24.01
CA ASN A 287 7.57 -5.98 22.57
C ASN A 287 6.37 -5.69 21.66
N VAL A 288 5.50 -4.77 22.08
CA VAL A 288 4.39 -4.25 21.26
C VAL A 288 4.75 -2.86 20.74
N PHE A 289 4.55 -2.65 19.44
CA PHE A 289 4.95 -1.42 18.74
C PHE A 289 3.87 -0.96 17.76
N ALA A 290 3.88 0.33 17.44
CA ALA A 290 3.11 0.83 16.31
C ALA A 290 3.88 0.57 15.01
N PHE A 291 3.18 0.43 13.88
CA PHE A 291 3.86 0.40 12.57
C PHE A 291 4.80 1.60 12.38
N PHE A 292 4.40 2.76 12.91
CA PHE A 292 5.19 4.00 12.96
C PHE A 292 5.14 4.56 14.38
N ASN A 293 6.28 4.52 15.08
CA ASN A 293 6.36 4.94 16.49
C ASN A 293 6.54 6.46 16.66
N ASN A 294 6.77 7.21 15.57
CA ASN A 294 6.84 8.67 15.63
C ASN A 294 5.43 9.27 15.68
N PRO A 295 5.06 10.05 16.71
CA PRO A 295 3.73 10.67 16.80
C PRO A 295 3.35 11.52 15.59
N ALA A 296 4.33 12.17 14.94
CA ALA A 296 4.10 12.94 13.72
C ALA A 296 3.68 12.05 12.52
N ASP A 297 3.99 10.76 12.57
CA ASP A 297 3.69 9.76 11.56
C ASP A 297 2.52 8.84 11.98
N SER A 298 1.81 9.16 13.07
CA SER A 298 0.73 8.32 13.64
C SER A 298 -0.46 8.05 12.71
N HIS A 299 -0.62 8.85 11.65
CA HIS A 299 -1.63 8.69 10.61
C HIS A 299 -1.14 7.87 9.41
N LYS A 300 0.16 7.58 9.33
CA LYS A 300 0.74 6.86 8.19
C LYS A 300 0.45 5.38 8.27
N GLU A 301 0.20 4.80 7.11
CA GLU A 301 0.07 3.37 6.90
C GLU A 301 1.22 2.83 6.05
N ILE A 302 1.44 1.51 6.07
CA ILE A 302 2.45 0.84 5.23
C ILE A 302 2.20 1.14 3.73
N LYS A 303 0.93 1.28 3.33
CA LYS A 303 0.55 1.63 1.95
C LYS A 303 1.08 3.00 1.52
N ASP A 304 1.23 3.97 2.43
CA ASP A 304 1.67 5.32 2.08
C ASP A 304 3.14 5.35 1.68
N LEU A 305 3.93 4.40 2.20
CA LEU A 305 5.35 4.27 1.85
C LEU A 305 5.56 3.83 0.40
N ILE A 306 4.71 2.98 -0.18
CA ILE A 306 4.90 2.53 -1.57
C ILE A 306 4.61 3.64 -2.60
N PHE A 307 3.87 4.69 -2.22
CA PHE A 307 3.66 5.87 -3.06
C PHE A 307 4.87 6.82 -3.07
N SER A 308 5.58 6.90 -1.94
CA SER A 308 6.69 7.85 -1.75
C SER A 308 8.07 7.24 -2.04
N GLN A 309 8.24 5.94 -1.84
CA GLN A 309 9.50 5.26 -2.12
C GLN A 309 9.69 4.95 -3.60
N ARG A 310 10.92 4.63 -3.96
CA ARG A 310 11.34 4.35 -5.32
C ARG A 310 12.11 3.04 -5.40
N ASP A 311 12.04 2.41 -6.57
CA ASP A 311 12.85 1.26 -6.95
C ASP A 311 14.26 1.73 -7.36
N ARG A 312 15.15 0.79 -7.74
CA ARG A 312 16.52 1.13 -8.17
C ARG A 312 16.56 1.98 -9.44
N ASN A 313 15.50 1.93 -10.24
CA ASN A 313 15.32 2.66 -11.49
C ASN A 313 14.56 3.99 -11.29
N ARG A 314 14.36 4.43 -10.05
CA ARG A 314 13.64 5.65 -9.66
C ARG A 314 12.14 5.68 -10.03
N LYS A 315 11.52 4.52 -10.28
CA LYS A 315 10.07 4.37 -10.43
C LYS A 315 9.40 4.27 -9.06
N ARG A 316 8.16 4.75 -8.93
CA ARG A 316 7.37 4.64 -7.70
C ARG A 316 7.08 3.17 -7.42
N LEU A 317 7.22 2.70 -6.18
CA LEU A 317 6.93 1.29 -5.87
C LEU A 317 5.48 0.92 -6.21
N MET A 318 4.55 1.88 -6.08
CA MET A 318 3.16 1.72 -6.49
C MET A 318 2.98 1.25 -7.94
N THR A 319 3.88 1.57 -8.88
CA THR A 319 3.74 1.11 -10.28
C THR A 319 3.98 -0.39 -10.46
N HIS A 320 4.53 -1.06 -9.44
CA HIS A 320 4.66 -2.52 -9.42
C HIS A 320 3.53 -3.22 -8.68
N TRP A 321 2.77 -2.47 -7.87
CA TRP A 321 1.78 -3.02 -6.93
C TRP A 321 0.72 -3.87 -7.65
N SER A 322 0.02 -3.28 -8.62
CA SER A 322 -1.04 -3.92 -9.43
C SER A 322 -0.56 -5.22 -10.07
N ARG A 323 0.62 -5.18 -10.71
CA ARG A 323 1.25 -6.34 -11.35
C ARG A 323 1.62 -7.43 -10.35
N ILE A 324 2.17 -7.08 -9.19
CA ILE A 324 2.54 -8.04 -8.15
C ILE A 324 1.31 -8.77 -7.61
N ILE A 325 0.26 -8.03 -7.25
CA ILE A 325 -0.96 -8.63 -6.68
C ILE A 325 -1.89 -9.22 -7.75
N GLY A 326 -1.50 -9.12 -9.03
CA GLY A 326 -2.28 -9.51 -10.21
C GLY A 326 -3.66 -8.88 -10.27
N LEU A 327 -3.78 -7.68 -9.73
CA LEU A 327 -4.91 -6.78 -9.95
C LEU A 327 -4.45 -5.77 -10.98
N ASP A 328 -4.37 -6.22 -12.24
CA ASP A 328 -3.83 -5.43 -13.35
C ASP A 328 -4.92 -4.59 -14.02
N TRP A 329 -4.56 -3.38 -14.45
CA TRP A 329 -5.44 -2.47 -15.16
C TRP A 329 -5.92 -3.08 -16.49
N GLU A 330 -5.14 -4.00 -17.08
CA GLU A 330 -5.52 -4.73 -18.30
C GLU A 330 -6.77 -5.59 -18.09
N THR A 331 -6.96 -6.14 -16.90
CA THR A 331 -8.19 -6.88 -16.56
C THR A 331 -9.40 -5.95 -16.59
N GLU A 332 -9.26 -4.76 -15.99
CA GLU A 332 -10.32 -3.76 -15.98
C GLU A 332 -10.57 -3.18 -17.39
N ARG A 333 -9.51 -2.98 -18.19
CA ARG A 333 -9.59 -2.64 -19.62
C ARG A 333 -10.45 -3.64 -20.38
N ASP A 334 -10.15 -4.92 -20.23
CA ASP A 334 -10.82 -5.97 -20.98
C ASP A 334 -12.30 -6.09 -20.58
N ILE A 335 -12.63 -5.84 -19.30
CA ILE A 335 -14.03 -5.70 -18.85
C ILE A 335 -14.73 -4.55 -19.59
N VAL A 336 -14.14 -3.35 -19.58
CA VAL A 336 -14.74 -2.16 -20.21
C VAL A 336 -14.91 -2.36 -21.72
N LYS A 337 -13.91 -2.98 -22.37
CA LYS A 337 -13.95 -3.30 -23.80
C LYS A 337 -15.07 -4.30 -24.13
N ASN A 338 -15.15 -5.40 -23.39
CA ASN A 338 -16.17 -6.42 -23.60
C ASN A 338 -17.58 -5.85 -23.38
N ASP A 339 -17.77 -5.02 -22.35
CA ASP A 339 -19.05 -4.37 -22.07
C ASP A 339 -19.43 -3.38 -23.19
N TYR A 340 -18.48 -2.65 -23.79
CA TYR A 340 -18.71 -1.83 -24.99
C TYR A 340 -19.12 -2.70 -26.19
N GLU A 341 -18.43 -3.81 -26.44
CA GLU A 341 -18.75 -4.72 -27.53
C GLU A 341 -20.18 -5.27 -27.42
N LEU A 342 -20.69 -5.48 -26.20
CA LEU A 342 -22.04 -5.99 -25.94
C LEU A 342 -23.18 -5.02 -26.31
N ASN A 343 -23.03 -3.72 -26.07
CA ASN A 343 -24.15 -2.76 -26.23
C ASN A 343 -23.80 -1.43 -26.90
N GLN A 344 -22.54 -1.22 -27.28
CA GLN A 344 -22.03 -0.04 -27.99
C GLN A 344 -22.22 1.29 -27.24
N LYS A 345 -22.44 1.26 -25.92
CA LYS A 345 -22.59 2.47 -25.10
C LYS A 345 -21.24 3.03 -24.66
N GLU A 346 -21.12 4.36 -24.69
CA GLU A 346 -19.97 5.06 -24.13
C GLU A 346 -19.77 4.72 -22.65
N SER A 347 -18.53 4.84 -22.18
CA SER A 347 -18.12 4.51 -20.83
C SER A 347 -18.19 5.72 -19.90
N LEU A 348 -18.81 5.56 -18.74
CA LEU A 348 -18.90 6.58 -17.70
C LEU A 348 -18.23 6.07 -16.42
N ILE A 349 -17.21 6.77 -15.92
CA ILE A 349 -16.59 6.43 -14.64
C ILE A 349 -17.09 7.33 -13.52
N ILE A 350 -17.42 6.71 -12.39
CA ILE A 350 -17.70 7.36 -11.11
C ILE A 350 -16.47 7.20 -10.21
N ILE A 351 -15.85 8.30 -9.84
CA ILE A 351 -14.81 8.33 -8.81
C ILE A 351 -15.51 8.44 -7.44
N GLY A 352 -15.58 7.32 -6.75
CA GLY A 352 -16.30 7.17 -5.48
C GLY A 352 -15.49 7.56 -4.26
N THR A 353 -16.17 7.60 -3.12
CA THR A 353 -15.63 7.89 -1.79
C THR A 353 -15.60 6.64 -0.91
N GLU A 354 -15.23 6.82 0.35
CA GLU A 354 -15.30 5.78 1.37
C GLU A 354 -16.67 5.68 2.08
N PHE A 355 -17.58 6.62 1.80
CA PHE A 355 -18.85 6.75 2.50
C PHE A 355 -19.94 5.88 1.88
N GLU A 356 -20.83 5.32 2.70
CA GLU A 356 -21.94 4.47 2.23
C GLU A 356 -22.96 5.24 1.37
N LYS A 357 -23.00 6.57 1.48
CA LYS A 357 -23.88 7.43 0.67
C LYS A 357 -23.68 7.25 -0.84
N ASP A 358 -22.50 6.78 -1.25
CA ASP A 358 -22.21 6.40 -2.64
C ASP A 358 -23.24 5.40 -3.19
N GLN A 359 -23.78 4.49 -2.38
CA GLN A 359 -24.75 3.49 -2.82
C GLN A 359 -26.03 4.15 -3.36
N ASN A 360 -26.54 5.15 -2.63
CA ASN A 360 -27.69 5.95 -3.04
C ASN A 360 -27.39 6.73 -4.32
N LEU A 361 -26.23 7.39 -4.37
CA LEU A 361 -25.83 8.24 -5.48
C LEU A 361 -25.58 7.43 -6.77
N VAL A 362 -24.90 6.29 -6.69
CA VAL A 362 -24.70 5.39 -7.84
C VAL A 362 -26.04 4.90 -8.37
N THR A 363 -27.01 4.61 -7.50
CA THR A 363 -28.36 4.20 -7.93
C THR A 363 -29.09 5.34 -8.63
N TYR A 364 -29.01 6.56 -8.09
CA TYR A 364 -29.54 7.76 -8.75
C TYR A 364 -28.93 7.94 -10.14
N LEU A 365 -27.59 7.84 -10.25
CA LEU A 365 -26.89 8.01 -11.52
C LEU A 365 -27.21 6.90 -12.51
N ALA A 366 -27.38 5.66 -12.05
CA ALA A 366 -27.86 4.57 -12.89
C ALA A 366 -29.24 4.89 -13.47
N SER A 367 -30.16 5.44 -12.67
CA SER A 367 -31.48 5.85 -13.14
C SER A 367 -31.45 6.97 -14.21
N LYS A 368 -30.40 7.80 -14.19
CA LYS A 368 -30.25 8.95 -15.10
C LYS A 368 -29.45 8.60 -16.36
N TYR A 369 -28.43 7.74 -16.23
CA TYR A 369 -27.39 7.57 -17.25
C TYR A 369 -27.26 6.15 -17.82
N ALA A 370 -27.81 5.11 -17.19
CA ALA A 370 -27.59 3.72 -17.63
C ALA A 370 -28.17 3.40 -19.02
N ASP A 371 -29.12 4.22 -19.50
CA ASP A 371 -29.64 4.10 -20.87
C ASP A 371 -28.60 4.52 -21.91
N ASN A 372 -27.73 5.49 -21.60
CA ASN A 372 -26.78 6.08 -22.55
C ASN A 372 -25.35 5.60 -22.33
N TYR A 373 -25.00 5.16 -21.12
CA TYR A 373 -23.64 4.83 -20.74
C TYR A 373 -23.52 3.48 -20.04
N ASN A 374 -22.37 2.83 -20.23
CA ASN A 374 -21.88 1.78 -19.34
C ASN A 374 -21.21 2.44 -18.13
N ILE A 375 -21.72 2.17 -16.92
CA ILE A 375 -21.32 2.87 -15.70
C ILE A 375 -20.33 2.02 -14.91
N TYR A 376 -19.18 2.60 -14.60
CA TYR A 376 -18.11 1.97 -13.84
C TYR A 376 -17.84 2.76 -12.57
N TYR A 377 -17.94 2.11 -11.41
CA TYR A 377 -17.66 2.71 -10.12
C TYR A 377 -16.27 2.33 -9.64
N LYS A 378 -15.42 3.32 -9.39
CA LYS A 378 -14.12 3.15 -8.75
C LYS A 378 -14.14 3.73 -7.33
N GLY A 379 -14.33 2.86 -6.34
CA GLY A 379 -14.35 3.23 -4.92
C GLY A 379 -12.97 3.42 -4.27
N HIS A 380 -12.99 3.91 -3.03
CA HIS A 380 -11.79 4.10 -2.22
C HIS A 380 -11.09 2.75 -1.90
N PRO A 381 -9.76 2.63 -2.06
CA PRO A 381 -9.04 1.37 -1.81
C PRO A 381 -9.16 0.84 -0.38
N GLY A 382 -9.53 1.68 0.60
CA GLY A 382 -9.73 1.27 1.99
C GLY A 382 -11.12 0.73 2.32
N LYS A 383 -12.11 0.80 1.41
CA LYS A 383 -13.51 0.46 1.67
C LYS A 383 -14.17 -0.25 0.49
N ASN A 384 -14.29 -1.58 0.59
CA ASN A 384 -14.90 -2.40 -0.46
C ASN A 384 -16.43 -2.55 -0.32
N VAL A 385 -17.04 -1.96 0.71
CA VAL A 385 -18.47 -2.12 1.01
C VAL A 385 -19.35 -1.63 -0.15
N ASN A 386 -19.04 -0.47 -0.72
CA ASN A 386 -19.79 0.10 -1.85
C ASN A 386 -19.63 -0.74 -3.12
N ALA A 387 -18.41 -1.14 -3.45
CA ALA A 387 -18.13 -1.99 -4.61
C ALA A 387 -18.86 -3.35 -4.51
N THR A 388 -18.85 -3.95 -3.31
CA THR A 388 -19.56 -5.20 -3.03
C THR A 388 -21.08 -5.01 -3.16
N TRP A 389 -21.60 -3.92 -2.61
CA TRP A 389 -23.02 -3.59 -2.68
C TRP A 389 -23.49 -3.38 -4.13
N ILE A 390 -22.75 -2.62 -4.93
CA ILE A 390 -23.05 -2.39 -6.36
C ILE A 390 -23.05 -3.72 -7.11
N THR A 391 -22.05 -4.57 -6.88
CA THR A 391 -21.98 -5.91 -7.49
C THR A 391 -23.21 -6.76 -7.15
N ASN A 392 -23.67 -6.67 -5.91
CA ASN A 392 -24.80 -7.46 -5.41
C ASN A 392 -26.18 -6.90 -5.79
N ASN A 393 -26.29 -5.61 -6.11
CA ASN A 393 -27.60 -4.97 -6.30
C ASN A 393 -27.82 -4.39 -7.69
N LEU A 394 -26.77 -3.92 -8.37
CA LEU A 394 -26.87 -3.15 -9.61
C LEU A 394 -26.18 -3.81 -10.82
N SER A 395 -25.38 -4.86 -10.61
CA SER A 395 -24.60 -5.48 -11.70
C SER A 395 -25.46 -6.15 -12.77
N PRO A 396 -24.92 -6.39 -13.98
CA PRO A 396 -25.67 -7.08 -15.06
C PRO A 396 -26.22 -8.45 -14.68
N SER A 397 -25.65 -9.11 -13.65
CA SER A 397 -26.19 -10.37 -13.10
C SER A 397 -27.46 -10.20 -12.26
N ARG A 398 -27.92 -8.97 -12.05
CA ARG A 398 -29.04 -8.58 -11.18
C ARG A 398 -30.20 -7.99 -11.98
N ILE A 399 -30.36 -8.34 -13.25
CA ILE A 399 -31.49 -7.92 -14.09
C ILE A 399 -32.82 -8.17 -13.35
N GLY A 400 -33.71 -7.17 -13.39
CA GLY A 400 -35.00 -7.16 -12.71
C GLY A 400 -34.94 -6.74 -11.24
N ASN A 401 -33.76 -6.64 -10.63
CA ASN A 401 -33.63 -6.17 -9.25
C ASN A 401 -34.09 -4.71 -9.14
N LYS A 402 -34.87 -4.42 -8.09
CA LYS A 402 -35.40 -3.08 -7.82
C LYS A 402 -34.69 -2.49 -6.61
N VAL A 403 -33.99 -1.38 -6.83
CA VAL A 403 -33.18 -0.72 -5.82
C VAL A 403 -33.76 0.65 -5.54
N LYS A 404 -34.07 0.90 -4.27
CA LYS A 404 -34.64 2.15 -3.78
C LYS A 404 -33.53 3.20 -3.63
N PHE A 405 -33.82 4.45 -3.98
CA PHE A 405 -32.92 5.59 -3.75
C PHE A 405 -33.70 6.89 -3.52
N VAL A 406 -33.02 7.88 -2.96
CA VAL A 406 -33.50 9.25 -2.78
C VAL A 406 -32.82 10.15 -3.81
N ASN A 407 -33.62 10.84 -4.63
CA ASN A 407 -33.12 11.80 -5.61
C ASN A 407 -32.48 13.00 -4.90
N PRO A 408 -31.19 13.31 -5.13
CA PRO A 408 -30.49 14.36 -4.40
C PRO A 408 -31.00 15.78 -4.71
N HIS A 409 -31.70 16.00 -5.83
CA HIS A 409 -32.24 17.32 -6.19
C HIS A 409 -33.65 17.56 -5.67
N THR A 410 -34.50 16.53 -5.69
CA THR A 410 -35.91 16.65 -5.27
C THR A 410 -36.16 16.14 -3.87
N ASN A 411 -35.22 15.37 -3.30
CA ASN A 411 -35.36 14.62 -2.06
C ASN A 411 -36.52 13.60 -2.08
N GLU A 412 -37.00 13.24 -3.27
CA GLU A 412 -38.05 12.24 -3.46
C GLU A 412 -37.48 10.84 -3.52
N GLU A 413 -38.20 9.91 -2.91
CA GLU A 413 -37.87 8.50 -2.92
C GLU A 413 -38.43 7.82 -4.17
N THR A 414 -37.59 7.06 -4.86
CA THR A 414 -37.93 6.36 -6.10
C THR A 414 -37.15 5.05 -6.22
N PHE A 415 -37.37 4.31 -7.31
CA PHE A 415 -36.75 3.03 -7.57
C PHE A 415 -36.07 3.01 -8.93
N TYR A 416 -34.89 2.42 -8.96
CA TYR A 416 -34.21 2.02 -10.17
C TYR A 416 -34.40 0.51 -10.37
N THR A 417 -34.70 0.09 -11.61
CA THR A 417 -34.79 -1.34 -11.97
C THR A 417 -33.67 -1.67 -12.94
N VAL A 418 -32.82 -2.63 -12.57
CA VAL A 418 -31.71 -3.09 -13.43
C VAL A 418 -32.30 -3.73 -14.69
N SER A 419 -32.00 -3.17 -15.86
CA SER A 419 -32.49 -3.67 -17.15
C SER A 419 -31.43 -4.50 -17.88
N GLU A 420 -31.86 -5.31 -18.84
CA GLU A 420 -30.99 -6.25 -19.59
C GLU A 420 -29.81 -5.56 -20.30
N ASN A 421 -30.03 -4.32 -20.77
CA ASN A 421 -29.01 -3.52 -21.46
C ASN A 421 -28.31 -2.49 -20.55
N HIS A 422 -28.48 -2.58 -19.24
CA HIS A 422 -27.82 -1.69 -18.27
C HIS A 422 -26.57 -2.36 -17.70
N ILE A 423 -25.42 -1.74 -17.92
CA ILE A 423 -24.15 -2.21 -17.35
C ILE A 423 -23.71 -1.24 -16.26
N ILE A 424 -23.75 -1.72 -15.02
CA ILE A 424 -23.22 -1.02 -13.84
C ILE A 424 -22.26 -1.96 -13.13
N ARG A 425 -20.97 -1.62 -13.08
CA ARG A 425 -19.95 -2.46 -12.44
C ARG A 425 -19.12 -1.67 -11.46
N ALA A 426 -18.65 -2.34 -10.41
CA ALA A 426 -17.56 -1.83 -9.60
C ALA A 426 -16.23 -2.35 -10.18
N LEU A 427 -15.27 -1.45 -10.40
CA LEU A 427 -13.90 -1.78 -10.78
C LEU A 427 -13.08 -2.17 -9.54
N GLU A 428 -11.98 -2.89 -9.72
CA GLU A 428 -11.12 -3.31 -8.60
C GLU A 428 -10.59 -2.12 -7.79
N THR A 429 -11.10 -2.00 -6.57
CA THR A 429 -10.82 -0.91 -5.63
C THR A 429 -9.35 -0.79 -5.25
N GLN A 430 -8.61 -1.89 -5.25
CA GLN A 430 -7.19 -1.92 -4.85
C GLN A 430 -6.23 -1.36 -5.91
N ILE A 431 -6.68 -1.17 -7.15
CA ILE A 431 -5.92 -0.48 -8.19
C ILE A 431 -5.99 1.03 -7.92
N SER A 432 -4.87 1.75 -8.00
CA SER A 432 -4.91 3.22 -7.90
C SER A 432 -5.75 3.79 -9.03
N SER A 433 -6.59 4.77 -8.73
CA SER A 433 -7.48 5.36 -9.72
C SER A 433 -6.73 5.93 -10.93
N GLU A 434 -5.52 6.47 -10.75
CA GLU A 434 -4.69 6.98 -11.86
C GLU A 434 -4.22 5.89 -12.84
N GLU A 435 -4.06 4.65 -12.39
CA GLU A 435 -3.79 3.52 -13.31
C GLU A 435 -5.00 3.29 -14.21
N LEU A 436 -6.21 3.44 -13.69
CA LEU A 436 -7.43 3.24 -14.49
C LEU A 436 -7.77 4.45 -15.37
N THR A 437 -7.35 5.65 -14.98
CA THR A 437 -7.87 6.87 -15.62
C THR A 437 -6.85 7.73 -16.34
N THR A 438 -5.56 7.56 -16.05
CA THR A 438 -4.50 8.48 -16.49
C THR A 438 -3.42 7.78 -17.31
N TYR A 439 -2.82 6.72 -16.76
CA TYR A 439 -1.53 6.23 -17.28
C TYR A 439 -1.64 5.40 -18.56
N HIS A 440 -2.77 4.75 -18.80
CA HIS A 440 -2.92 3.78 -19.90
C HIS A 440 -3.90 4.23 -20.99
N VAL A 441 -4.09 5.55 -21.11
CA VAL A 441 -4.95 6.17 -22.13
C VAL A 441 -4.18 6.35 -23.45
N LEU A 442 -2.90 6.73 -23.37
CA LEU A 442 -2.02 6.99 -24.51
C LEU A 442 -0.81 6.05 -24.50
N ASN A 443 -0.21 5.82 -25.67
CA ASN A 443 1.04 5.07 -25.80
C ASN A 443 2.26 5.96 -25.48
N SER A 444 3.46 5.37 -25.50
CA SER A 444 4.72 6.07 -25.23
C SER A 444 5.03 7.21 -26.21
N GLU A 445 4.35 7.25 -27.36
CA GLU A 445 4.49 8.30 -28.37
C GLU A 445 3.41 9.39 -28.24
N GLY A 446 2.56 9.30 -27.21
CA GLY A 446 1.48 10.26 -26.97
C GLY A 446 0.30 10.12 -27.94
N THR A 447 0.15 8.98 -28.61
CA THR A 447 -1.03 8.69 -29.43
C THR A 447 -2.00 7.81 -28.65
N ALA A 448 -3.31 7.96 -28.89
CA ALA A 448 -4.32 7.16 -28.19
C ALA A 448 -4.09 5.66 -28.45
N LEU A 449 -4.08 4.86 -27.38
CA LEU A 449 -4.06 3.40 -27.47
C LEU A 449 -5.47 2.91 -27.85
N LEU A 450 -5.94 3.24 -29.06
CA LEU A 450 -7.33 3.05 -29.46
C LEU A 450 -7.82 1.60 -29.28
N ASP A 451 -6.93 0.61 -29.41
CA ASP A 451 -7.28 -0.81 -29.28
C ASP A 451 -6.81 -1.49 -27.97
N ASN A 452 -5.87 -0.87 -27.24
CA ASN A 452 -5.16 -1.50 -26.11
C ASN A 452 -5.13 -0.68 -24.81
N GLY A 453 -5.70 0.52 -24.78
CA GLY A 453 -5.73 1.40 -23.62
C GLY A 453 -7.03 1.30 -22.82
N LEU A 454 -6.99 1.74 -21.56
CA LEU A 454 -8.18 1.92 -20.74
C LEU A 454 -8.52 3.40 -20.68
N LYS A 455 -9.73 3.75 -21.10
CA LYS A 455 -10.24 5.13 -21.17
C LYS A 455 -11.72 5.17 -20.79
N PHE A 456 -12.15 6.33 -20.29
CA PHE A 456 -13.54 6.61 -19.96
C PHE A 456 -14.01 7.86 -20.70
N ASP A 457 -15.19 7.80 -21.31
CA ASP A 457 -15.73 8.88 -22.14
C ASP A 457 -16.30 10.02 -21.32
N LYS A 458 -16.95 9.68 -20.19
CA LYS A 458 -17.57 10.62 -19.26
C LYS A 458 -17.21 10.32 -17.82
N TRP A 459 -17.31 11.34 -16.99
CA TRP A 459 -16.85 11.30 -15.61
C TRP A 459 -17.89 11.85 -14.65
N ILE A 460 -17.92 11.28 -13.44
CA ILE A 460 -18.64 11.81 -12.29
C ILE A 460 -17.69 11.75 -11.09
N LEU A 461 -17.64 12.84 -10.34
CA LEU A 461 -16.73 12.98 -9.21
C LEU A 461 -17.53 13.10 -7.91
N PHE A 462 -17.43 12.11 -7.02
CA PHE A 462 -17.96 12.26 -5.66
C PHE A 462 -16.97 12.91 -4.69
N ASP A 463 -15.70 13.00 -5.10
CA ASP A 463 -14.64 13.74 -4.42
C ASP A 463 -13.76 14.44 -5.46
N SER A 464 -13.96 15.75 -5.59
CA SER A 464 -13.18 16.61 -6.49
C SER A 464 -11.70 16.75 -6.05
N GLY A 465 -11.39 16.48 -4.78
CA GLY A 465 -10.05 16.54 -4.20
C GLY A 465 -9.19 15.30 -4.46
N SER A 466 -9.79 14.23 -4.98
CA SER A 466 -9.08 12.99 -5.29
C SER A 466 -7.98 13.20 -6.33
N GLY A 467 -6.83 12.51 -6.15
CA GLY A 467 -5.76 12.48 -7.15
C GLY A 467 -6.21 11.94 -8.51
N ALA A 468 -7.30 11.16 -8.53
CA ALA A 468 -7.95 10.62 -9.71
C ALA A 468 -8.54 11.70 -10.63
N THR A 469 -8.97 12.84 -10.07
CA THR A 469 -9.52 13.98 -10.83
C THR A 469 -8.52 14.50 -11.86
N ARG A 470 -7.21 14.32 -11.61
CA ARG A 470 -6.16 14.66 -12.58
C ARG A 470 -6.22 13.83 -13.86
N GLY A 471 -6.83 12.65 -13.81
CA GLY A 471 -6.99 11.78 -14.98
C GLY A 471 -7.83 12.40 -16.08
N ILE A 472 -8.52 13.51 -15.84
CA ILE A 472 -9.14 14.32 -16.91
C ILE A 472 -8.08 14.88 -17.85
N ASN A 473 -6.89 15.24 -17.35
CA ASN A 473 -5.75 15.63 -18.18
C ASN A 473 -4.96 14.40 -18.64
N ASN A 474 -5.56 13.60 -19.53
CA ASN A 474 -4.96 12.38 -20.08
C ASN A 474 -4.82 12.41 -21.62
N GLY A 475 -5.12 13.54 -22.26
CA GLY A 475 -5.08 13.71 -23.71
C GLY A 475 -6.27 13.10 -24.46
N TYR A 476 -7.21 12.47 -23.76
CA TYR A 476 -8.48 11.98 -24.31
C TYR A 476 -9.68 12.79 -23.79
N ASN A 477 -9.65 13.19 -22.53
CA ASN A 477 -10.73 13.91 -21.87
C ASN A 477 -10.50 15.42 -21.82
N VAL A 478 -11.60 16.16 -21.61
CA VAL A 478 -11.62 17.58 -21.23
C VAL A 478 -12.43 17.81 -19.96
N PRO A 479 -12.26 18.95 -19.26
CA PRO A 479 -13.04 19.22 -18.05
C PRO A 479 -14.57 19.10 -18.22
N GLN A 480 -15.14 19.41 -19.39
CA GLN A 480 -16.58 19.25 -19.68
C GLN A 480 -17.03 17.79 -19.84
N ASP A 481 -16.12 16.83 -19.86
CA ASP A 481 -16.49 15.41 -19.77
C ASP A 481 -16.97 15.03 -18.37
N ILE A 482 -16.74 15.88 -17.36
CA ILE A 482 -17.35 15.72 -16.04
C ILE A 482 -18.83 16.11 -16.13
N LEU A 483 -19.73 15.16 -15.97
CA LEU A 483 -21.17 15.43 -16.01
C LEU A 483 -21.69 15.98 -14.67
N GLU A 484 -21.19 15.44 -13.56
CA GLU A 484 -21.65 15.79 -12.22
C GLU A 484 -20.51 15.76 -11.18
N ILE A 485 -20.62 16.66 -10.18
CA ILE A 485 -19.61 16.86 -9.14
C ILE A 485 -20.29 16.91 -7.77
N ILE A 486 -19.71 16.24 -6.78
CA ILE A 486 -19.95 16.46 -5.36
C ILE A 486 -18.63 16.94 -4.75
N ASP A 487 -18.69 18.04 -4.01
CA ASP A 487 -17.55 18.57 -3.27
C ASP A 487 -17.93 18.72 -1.79
N PRO A 488 -17.49 17.80 -0.91
CA PRO A 488 -17.82 17.88 0.50
C PRO A 488 -17.11 19.03 1.23
N TYR A 489 -16.10 19.66 0.62
CA TYR A 489 -15.22 20.63 1.28
C TYR A 489 -15.62 22.09 1.05
N LEU A 490 -16.58 22.36 0.17
CA LEU A 490 -16.96 23.70 -0.24
C LEU A 490 -18.47 23.89 -0.15
N ASN A 491 -18.96 24.16 1.07
CA ASN A 491 -20.20 24.90 1.42
C ASN A 491 -20.83 24.44 2.76
N GLY A 492 -20.20 23.54 3.51
CA GLY A 492 -20.77 23.03 4.77
C GLY A 492 -22.10 22.27 4.60
N LYS A 493 -22.52 22.03 3.35
CA LYS A 493 -23.64 21.17 2.97
C LYS A 493 -23.05 19.98 2.22
N GLU A 494 -22.89 18.87 2.91
CA GLU A 494 -22.14 17.69 2.44
C GLU A 494 -22.74 16.94 1.23
N ASN A 495 -23.81 17.44 0.58
CA ASN A 495 -24.69 16.59 -0.22
C ASN A 495 -25.28 17.19 -1.52
N ASP A 496 -24.94 18.42 -1.92
CA ASP A 496 -25.50 18.97 -3.16
C ASP A 496 -24.72 18.45 -4.37
N LEU A 497 -25.35 17.57 -5.15
CA LEU A 497 -24.85 17.09 -6.44
C LEU A 497 -25.01 18.21 -7.48
N ILE A 498 -23.93 18.51 -8.20
CA ILE A 498 -23.84 19.66 -9.10
C ILE A 498 -23.69 19.14 -10.52
N ASP A 499 -24.76 19.25 -11.30
CA ASP A 499 -24.77 18.87 -12.71
C ASP A 499 -24.53 20.08 -13.63
N THR A 500 -24.38 19.79 -14.93
CA THR A 500 -24.16 20.80 -15.98
C THR A 500 -25.20 21.92 -16.07
N THR A 501 -26.39 21.75 -15.48
CA THR A 501 -27.45 22.77 -15.48
C THR A 501 -27.38 23.70 -14.27
N ASN A 502 -26.63 23.31 -13.23
CA ASN A 502 -26.47 24.10 -12.03
C ASN A 502 -25.61 25.34 -12.30
N SER A 503 -26.07 26.50 -11.83
CA SER A 503 -25.35 27.79 -11.97
C SER A 503 -23.91 27.79 -11.44
N LEU A 504 -23.59 26.90 -10.48
CA LEU A 504 -22.25 26.79 -9.90
C LEU A 504 -21.33 25.88 -10.72
N TYR A 505 -21.83 25.05 -11.64
CA TYR A 505 -21.05 24.03 -12.34
C TYR A 505 -19.76 24.58 -12.97
N ASN A 506 -19.86 25.68 -13.72
CA ASN A 506 -18.69 26.30 -14.36
C ASN A 506 -17.65 26.79 -13.33
N GLN A 507 -18.08 27.23 -12.14
CA GLN A 507 -17.17 27.59 -11.07
C GLN A 507 -16.44 26.36 -10.51
N TYR A 508 -17.11 25.20 -10.45
CA TYR A 508 -16.48 23.94 -10.04
C TYR A 508 -15.47 23.44 -11.06
N ILE A 509 -15.81 23.49 -12.35
CA ILE A 509 -14.88 23.17 -13.43
C ILE A 509 -13.64 24.08 -13.36
N TYR A 510 -13.83 25.40 -13.18
CA TYR A 510 -12.73 26.35 -13.00
C TYR A 510 -11.83 26.02 -11.81
N LYS A 511 -12.42 25.60 -10.68
CA LYS A 511 -11.66 25.16 -9.50
C LYS A 511 -10.87 23.89 -9.76
N ILE A 512 -11.46 22.89 -10.42
CA ILE A 512 -10.75 21.65 -10.79
C ILE A 512 -9.56 21.97 -11.70
N VAL A 513 -9.79 22.81 -12.70
CA VAL A 513 -8.75 23.28 -13.62
C VAL A 513 -7.63 24.01 -12.88
N SER A 514 -7.95 24.93 -11.98
CA SER A 514 -6.95 25.71 -11.25
C SER A 514 -6.21 24.87 -10.21
N ASN A 515 -6.94 24.19 -9.34
CA ASN A 515 -6.39 23.56 -8.14
C ASN A 515 -5.84 22.16 -8.41
N SER A 516 -6.53 21.35 -9.22
CA SER A 516 -6.18 19.94 -9.40
C SER A 516 -5.28 19.72 -10.62
N ILE A 517 -5.37 20.59 -11.63
CA ILE A 517 -4.63 20.46 -12.89
C ILE A 517 -3.49 21.48 -12.97
N ALA A 518 -3.80 22.78 -13.06
CA ALA A 518 -2.81 23.83 -13.33
C ALA A 518 -1.76 23.93 -12.20
N SER A 519 -2.19 24.04 -10.95
CA SER A 519 -1.28 24.22 -9.80
C SER A 519 -0.26 23.08 -9.61
N GLN A 520 -0.56 21.89 -10.13
CA GLN A 520 0.26 20.69 -9.98
C GLN A 520 1.21 20.49 -11.17
N LEU A 521 0.88 21.03 -12.35
CA LEU A 521 1.57 20.77 -13.60
C LEU A 521 2.31 21.99 -14.15
N ILE A 522 1.97 23.19 -13.68
CA ILE A 522 2.54 24.46 -14.09
C ILE A 522 3.20 25.13 -12.88
N ASN A 523 4.50 25.37 -12.99
CA ASN A 523 5.28 26.09 -11.99
C ASN A 523 5.57 27.51 -12.48
N LEU A 524 5.40 28.49 -11.61
CA LEU A 524 5.81 29.86 -11.84
C LEU A 524 7.15 30.13 -11.17
N THR A 525 8.08 30.70 -11.91
CA THR A 525 9.33 31.25 -11.38
C THR A 525 9.47 32.71 -11.81
N LEU A 526 10.30 33.47 -11.10
CA LEU A 526 10.66 34.82 -11.54
C LEU A 526 11.76 34.76 -12.59
N THR A 527 11.81 35.77 -13.46
CA THR A 527 13.01 36.04 -14.25
C THR A 527 14.16 36.50 -13.33
N ALA A 528 15.40 36.32 -13.77
CA ALA A 528 16.58 36.72 -12.98
C ALA A 528 16.56 38.22 -12.62
N GLU A 529 16.05 39.07 -13.51
CA GLU A 529 15.91 40.53 -13.29
C GLU A 529 14.82 40.86 -12.27
N ALA A 530 13.80 40.01 -12.13
CA ALA A 530 12.68 40.20 -11.22
C ALA A 530 12.93 39.63 -9.80
N GLU A 531 13.97 38.81 -9.60
CA GLU A 531 14.27 38.20 -8.30
C GLU A 531 14.46 39.24 -7.18
N ASN A 532 14.95 40.43 -7.51
CA ASN A 532 15.19 41.51 -6.55
C ASN A 532 14.15 42.63 -6.58
N LYS A 533 13.12 42.54 -7.44
CA LYS A 533 12.03 43.53 -7.47
C LYS A 533 11.16 43.44 -6.21
N ASN A 534 10.62 44.58 -5.78
CA ASN A 534 9.56 44.59 -4.79
C ASN A 534 8.32 43.91 -5.35
N VAL A 535 7.55 43.26 -4.48
CA VAL A 535 6.34 42.52 -4.84
C VAL A 535 5.34 43.39 -5.59
N GLU A 536 5.18 44.64 -5.15
CA GLU A 536 4.26 45.61 -5.75
C GLU A 536 4.65 45.99 -7.19
N ASP A 537 5.94 45.90 -7.54
CA ASP A 537 6.47 46.28 -8.85
C ASP A 537 6.43 45.12 -9.87
N LEU A 538 6.11 43.90 -9.43
CA LEU A 538 6.05 42.72 -10.31
C LEU A 538 4.90 42.84 -11.31
N ASN A 539 5.17 42.57 -12.59
CA ASN A 539 4.16 42.48 -13.65
C ASN A 539 4.22 41.10 -14.34
N LEU A 540 3.40 40.86 -15.36
CA LEU A 540 3.31 39.54 -16.00
C LEU A 540 4.62 39.09 -16.65
N ASP A 541 5.39 40.00 -17.24
CA ASP A 541 6.65 39.70 -17.92
C ASP A 541 7.76 39.27 -16.94
N ASP A 542 7.55 39.49 -15.64
CA ASP A 542 8.45 39.05 -14.57
C ASP A 542 8.32 37.56 -14.24
N PHE A 543 7.30 36.88 -14.77
CA PHE A 543 7.03 35.47 -14.49
C PHE A 543 7.34 34.57 -15.69
N VAL A 544 8.01 33.46 -15.41
CA VAL A 544 8.28 32.39 -16.36
C VAL A 544 7.40 31.18 -16.02
N LEU A 545 6.64 30.73 -17.01
CA LEU A 545 5.87 29.49 -16.95
C LEU A 545 6.79 28.30 -17.23
N ASN A 546 6.87 27.38 -16.27
CA ASN A 546 7.61 26.12 -16.41
C ASN A 546 6.63 24.96 -16.30
N TYR A 547 6.50 24.16 -17.36
CA TYR A 547 5.69 22.95 -17.35
C TYR A 547 6.32 21.90 -18.27
N ASN A 548 5.94 20.63 -18.08
CA ASN A 548 6.38 19.56 -18.95
C ASN A 548 5.34 19.37 -20.07
N PRO A 549 5.67 19.71 -21.34
CA PRO A 549 4.72 19.62 -22.46
C PRO A 549 4.32 18.17 -22.78
N ASN A 550 5.06 17.17 -22.30
CA ASN A 550 4.72 15.75 -22.46
C ASN A 550 3.79 15.22 -21.35
N LYS A 551 3.45 16.05 -20.36
CA LYS A 551 2.56 15.69 -19.23
C LYS A 551 1.34 16.59 -19.12
N LEU A 552 1.42 17.79 -19.69
CA LEU A 552 0.33 18.74 -19.76
C LEU A 552 -0.34 18.58 -21.13
N PHE A 553 -1.54 18.01 -21.18
CA PHE A 553 -2.33 17.90 -22.42
C PHE A 553 -3.12 19.19 -22.66
N PHE A 554 -2.42 20.32 -22.51
CA PHE A 554 -2.91 21.64 -22.83
C PHE A 554 -1.86 22.37 -23.66
N GLU A 555 -2.32 23.16 -24.62
CA GLU A 555 -1.52 23.99 -25.50
C GLU A 555 -1.88 25.47 -25.31
N ASN A 556 -1.05 26.35 -25.87
CA ASN A 556 -1.22 27.81 -25.78
C ASN A 556 -1.37 28.32 -24.32
N VAL A 557 -0.59 27.74 -23.40
CA VAL A 557 -0.59 28.15 -21.99
C VAL A 557 -0.02 29.57 -21.89
N GLU A 558 -0.83 30.51 -21.43
CA GLU A 558 -0.44 31.92 -21.33
C GLU A 558 -0.95 32.57 -20.04
N LEU A 559 -0.18 33.52 -19.51
CA LEU A 559 -0.59 34.38 -18.41
C LEU A 559 -1.39 35.57 -18.95
N LYS A 560 -2.47 35.94 -18.25
CA LYS A 560 -3.36 37.02 -18.67
C LYS A 560 -3.37 38.20 -17.73
N GLU A 561 -3.38 37.94 -16.43
CA GLU A 561 -3.61 39.01 -15.44
C GLU A 561 -3.06 38.62 -14.06
N ILE A 562 -2.51 39.59 -13.32
CA ILE A 562 -2.26 39.43 -11.87
C ILE A 562 -3.54 39.82 -11.14
N ILE A 563 -4.23 38.84 -10.55
CA ILE A 563 -5.48 39.05 -9.82
C ILE A 563 -5.23 39.72 -8.46
N SER A 564 -4.18 39.30 -7.76
CA SER A 564 -3.85 39.88 -6.46
C SER A 564 -2.40 39.72 -6.07
N LYS A 565 -1.93 40.64 -5.23
CA LYS A 565 -0.65 40.61 -4.52
C LYS A 565 -0.94 40.81 -3.03
N LYS A 566 -0.49 39.89 -2.19
CA LYS A 566 -0.68 39.95 -0.74
C LYS A 566 0.60 39.56 -0.03
N ILE A 567 0.89 40.22 1.09
CA ILE A 567 1.99 39.85 1.98
C ILE A 567 1.39 39.30 3.27
N GLU A 568 1.66 38.03 3.56
CA GLU A 568 1.20 37.32 4.75
C GLU A 568 2.39 36.60 5.39
N ASN A 569 2.68 36.85 6.67
CA ASN A 569 3.73 36.16 7.42
C ASN A 569 5.10 36.12 6.70
N ASN A 570 5.59 37.28 6.25
CA ASN A 570 6.82 37.43 5.45
C ASN A 570 6.84 36.60 4.15
N THR A 571 5.67 36.23 3.63
CA THR A 571 5.53 35.55 2.35
C THR A 571 4.65 36.38 1.44
N ALA A 572 5.19 36.78 0.30
CA ALA A 572 4.40 37.36 -0.77
C ALA A 572 3.66 36.25 -1.50
N LYS A 573 2.33 36.36 -1.59
CA LYS A 573 1.45 35.51 -2.39
C LYS A 573 0.89 36.34 -3.54
N ILE A 574 1.14 35.87 -4.75
CA ILE A 574 0.69 36.52 -5.98
C ILE A 574 -0.21 35.53 -6.70
N VAL A 575 -1.46 35.94 -6.94
CA VAL A 575 -2.43 35.12 -7.68
C VAL A 575 -2.45 35.63 -9.11
N ILE A 576 -2.13 34.74 -10.05
CA ILE A 576 -2.04 35.05 -11.48
C ILE A 576 -3.07 34.22 -12.23
N LYS A 577 -3.90 34.90 -13.03
CA LYS A 577 -4.82 34.29 -13.98
C LYS A 577 -4.08 33.92 -15.26
N GLY A 578 -4.29 32.72 -15.74
CA GLY A 578 -3.84 32.27 -17.05
C GLY A 578 -4.95 31.59 -17.82
N GLN A 579 -4.64 31.19 -19.05
CA GLN A 579 -5.51 30.35 -19.86
C GLN A 579 -4.75 29.35 -20.69
N PHE A 580 -5.45 28.30 -21.13
CA PHE A 580 -4.93 27.30 -22.06
C PHE A 580 -6.04 26.73 -22.94
N ASN A 581 -5.65 26.02 -24.00
CA ASN A 581 -6.51 25.16 -24.80
C ASN A 581 -6.21 23.69 -24.52
N PRO A 582 -7.20 22.79 -24.58
CA PRO A 582 -6.96 21.36 -24.42
C PRO A 582 -6.33 20.78 -25.68
N LYS A 583 -5.29 19.97 -25.50
CA LYS A 583 -4.64 19.21 -26.57
C LYS A 583 -5.14 17.77 -26.51
N VAL A 584 -6.24 17.51 -27.20
CA VAL A 584 -6.96 16.23 -27.14
C VAL A 584 -6.85 15.48 -28.46
N PHE A 585 -6.64 14.17 -28.37
CA PHE A 585 -6.54 13.28 -29.53
C PHE A 585 -7.89 12.70 -29.99
N ARG A 586 -9.01 13.17 -29.39
CA ARG A 586 -10.38 12.80 -29.77
C ARG A 586 -10.90 13.75 -30.84
N GLU A 587 -11.51 13.23 -31.90
CA GLU A 587 -12.13 14.05 -32.94
C GLU A 587 -13.26 14.94 -32.38
N ASN A 588 -13.42 16.15 -32.92
CA ASN A 588 -14.51 17.09 -32.62
C ASN A 588 -14.57 17.69 -31.20
N VAL A 589 -13.45 17.70 -30.46
CA VAL A 589 -13.38 18.52 -29.24
C VAL A 589 -13.20 19.98 -29.64
N ASN A 590 -14.17 20.83 -29.30
CA ASN A 590 -14.11 22.27 -29.58
C ASN A 590 -12.85 22.90 -28.96
N ASN A 591 -12.28 23.91 -29.65
CA ASN A 591 -11.20 24.77 -29.17
C ASN A 591 -11.65 25.68 -28.01
N GLN A 592 -12.18 25.08 -26.95
CA GLN A 592 -12.58 25.80 -25.75
C GLN A 592 -11.34 26.31 -25.02
N VAL A 593 -11.39 27.56 -24.59
CA VAL A 593 -10.36 28.17 -23.75
C VAL A 593 -10.76 27.96 -22.29
N TYR A 594 -9.82 27.49 -21.48
CA TYR A 594 -10.02 27.34 -20.04
C TYR A 594 -9.16 28.35 -19.32
N GLU A 595 -9.77 29.04 -18.38
CA GLU A 595 -9.07 29.93 -17.46
C GLU A 595 -8.64 29.15 -16.22
N PHE A 596 -7.51 29.56 -15.64
CA PHE A 596 -6.98 28.98 -14.41
C PHE A 596 -6.31 30.04 -13.53
N GLU A 597 -6.12 29.73 -12.25
CA GLU A 597 -5.32 30.51 -11.32
C GLU A 597 -4.10 29.73 -10.84
N LEU A 598 -2.96 30.42 -10.76
CA LEU A 598 -1.76 29.95 -10.11
C LEU A 598 -1.38 30.88 -8.96
N VAL A 599 -0.87 30.29 -7.88
CA VAL A 599 -0.38 31.04 -6.73
C VAL A 599 1.14 30.94 -6.70
N PHE A 600 1.81 32.06 -6.97
CA PHE A 600 3.24 32.19 -6.73
C PHE A 600 3.49 32.64 -5.30
N SER A 601 4.44 31.98 -4.61
CA SER A 601 4.82 32.31 -3.24
C SER A 601 6.31 32.61 -3.15
N LYS A 602 6.67 33.77 -2.60
CA LYS A 602 8.07 34.19 -2.37
C LYS A 602 8.26 34.58 -0.91
N LYS A 603 9.22 33.96 -0.23
CA LYS A 603 9.65 34.43 1.10
C LYS A 603 10.38 35.76 0.94
N LEU A 604 9.97 36.73 1.74
CA LEU A 604 10.64 38.01 1.84
C LEU A 604 11.77 37.84 2.86
N THR A 605 13.00 38.09 2.42
CA THR A 605 14.13 38.22 3.34
C THR A 605 13.93 39.48 4.17
N ALA A 606 14.04 39.35 5.50
CA ALA A 606 14.03 40.52 6.38
C ALA A 606 15.23 41.40 6.01
N ASN A 607 14.96 42.64 5.60
CA ASN A 607 15.98 43.68 5.51
C ASN A 607 16.30 44.24 6.88
#